data_AF-A0A0L7R9U6-F1
#
_entry.id   AF-A0A0L7R9U6-F1
#
_cell.length_a   1.000
_cell.length_b   1.000
_cell.length_c   1.000
_cell.angle_alpha   90.00
_cell.angle_beta   90.00
_cell.angle_gamma   90.00
#
_symmetry.space_group_name_H-M   'P 1'
#
loop_
_entity.id
_entity.type
_entity.pdbx_description
1 polymer ?
#
loop_
_entity_poly.entity_id
_entity_poly.type
_entity_poly.pdbx_seq_one_letter_code
_entity_poly.pdbx_strand_id
1 'polypeptide(L)'
;MTTSHSEFINVMLESSDTKGDLVKLLWILIQKNKTVMALTHIPVYLAAYNATLTEADQYILLILQYYESNNLNIHEYRPYIWGNAATIYYSVKGEEYTSLWRQPSISQVLNLFEEDIVNNTIKHYPVDRALNNNDLCKTNHVYDPAFYLPLLCFLLSENNVVPYYKVVQCGALALTFAACSSKHSDIRMVAYTVIARYYSHLEASRWKAKLLWMRLIDALRYGIISQESKFNSARLNCLVSTFLARTSLIATYPLHPLYSALQTFLMAKPAMDINTIPELLQLFHSSDVEYKEHRYWILENIRDGMKTESELDIAFKCVLFKMLLDFYISTLSDANTKKLILEVIDVTLKITKGSVFLIEGHGLLPWLFEVARNSYKYGVQYIELIVKIMDKILNIILNIKGDTVHYKLMLLNVALCLKSHLVKNIKIGTFTLYINILQTLLLSKCMKVIVTKEHMTEILEFSKNLLDDVDECEDMLRFGCEYVTKVHCLNNNDEIEVAKNSLRTLVWTWCIHEVKQNNI
;
A
#
# COMPACT_ATOMS: atom_id res chain seq x y z
N MET A 1 -39.86 4.89 -1.12
CA MET A 1 -39.75 6.36 -0.92
C MET A 1 -38.36 6.87 -1.31
N THR A 2 -37.26 6.34 -0.80
CA THR A 2 -35.90 6.78 -1.18
C THR A 2 -35.54 6.48 -2.64
N THR A 3 -35.88 5.28 -3.15
CA THR A 3 -35.62 4.88 -4.55
C THR A 3 -36.52 5.55 -5.59
N SER A 4 -37.56 6.28 -5.15
CA SER A 4 -38.56 6.94 -6.00
C SER A 4 -38.30 8.44 -6.18
N HIS A 5 -37.26 8.97 -5.53
CA HIS A 5 -36.90 10.38 -5.58
C HIS A 5 -36.19 10.71 -6.92
N SER A 6 -36.46 11.88 -7.51
CA SER A 6 -35.91 12.27 -8.82
C SER A 6 -34.37 12.24 -8.85
N GLU A 7 -33.73 12.70 -7.77
CA GLU A 7 -32.27 12.74 -7.65
C GLU A 7 -31.63 11.40 -7.23
N PHE A 8 -32.41 10.35 -6.98
CA PHE A 8 -31.86 9.09 -6.49
C PHE A 8 -30.81 8.51 -7.44
N ILE A 9 -31.12 8.47 -8.74
CA ILE A 9 -30.21 7.92 -9.75
C ILE A 9 -28.97 8.82 -9.90
N ASN A 10 -29.14 10.15 -9.88
CA ASN A 10 -28.01 11.08 -10.01
C ASN A 10 -27.03 10.91 -8.85
N VAL A 11 -27.51 10.92 -7.60
CA VAL A 11 -26.68 10.73 -6.41
C VAL A 11 -26.01 9.35 -6.39
N MET A 12 -26.69 8.29 -6.83
CA MET A 12 -26.10 6.94 -6.89
C MET A 12 -24.96 6.82 -7.91
N LEU A 13 -25.06 7.55 -9.03
CA LEU A 13 -24.05 7.51 -10.11
C LEU A 13 -22.90 8.49 -9.89
N GLU A 14 -23.08 9.51 -9.04
CA GLU A 14 -22.02 10.45 -8.66
C GLU A 14 -20.99 9.83 -7.70
N SER A 15 -19.77 10.36 -7.70
CA SER A 15 -18.71 10.00 -6.75
C SER A 15 -18.64 11.02 -5.61
N SER A 16 -19.65 11.02 -4.75
CA SER A 16 -19.82 11.99 -3.65
C SER A 16 -19.93 11.29 -2.29
N ASP A 17 -19.63 12.00 -1.20
CA ASP A 17 -19.82 11.47 0.17
C ASP A 17 -21.30 11.13 0.45
N THR A 18 -22.21 11.88 -0.18
CA THR A 18 -23.67 11.65 -0.09
C THR A 18 -24.08 10.30 -0.65
N LYS A 19 -23.39 9.78 -1.67
CA LYS A 19 -23.59 8.40 -2.14
C LYS A 19 -23.24 7.39 -1.05
N GLY A 20 -22.13 7.59 -0.34
CA GLY A 20 -21.71 6.72 0.75
C GLY A 20 -22.79 6.61 1.82
N ASP A 21 -23.31 7.75 2.28
CA ASP A 21 -24.38 7.80 3.28
C ASP A 21 -25.69 7.19 2.77
N LEU A 22 -26.05 7.44 1.51
CA LEU A 22 -27.25 6.88 0.89
C LEU A 22 -27.20 5.36 0.80
N VAL A 23 -26.09 4.79 0.31
CA VAL A 23 -25.94 3.33 0.19
C VAL A 23 -25.94 2.68 1.57
N LYS A 24 -25.30 3.31 2.56
CA LYS A 24 -25.34 2.85 3.95
C LYS A 24 -26.75 2.87 4.54
N LEU A 25 -27.54 3.90 4.26
CA LEU A 25 -28.95 3.95 4.64
C LEU A 25 -29.75 2.83 3.97
N LEU A 26 -29.55 2.59 2.66
CA LEU A 26 -30.22 1.51 1.94
C LEU A 26 -29.89 0.14 2.55
N TRP A 27 -28.62 -0.11 2.89
CA TRP A 27 -28.20 -1.33 3.56
C TRP A 27 -28.96 -1.55 4.88
N ILE A 28 -29.06 -0.52 5.73
CA ILE A 28 -29.81 -0.59 6.99
C ILE A 28 -31.30 -0.88 6.73
N LEU A 29 -31.91 -0.20 5.76
CA LEU A 29 -33.33 -0.38 5.43
C LEU A 29 -33.64 -1.79 4.92
N ILE A 30 -32.78 -2.34 4.05
CA ILE A 30 -32.93 -3.68 3.47
C ILE A 30 -32.78 -4.77 4.55
N GLN A 31 -31.88 -4.57 5.51
CA GLN A 31 -31.74 -5.47 6.66
C GLN A 31 -32.97 -5.45 7.56
N LYS A 32 -33.61 -4.28 7.75
CA LYS A 32 -34.80 -4.13 8.59
C LYS A 32 -36.09 -4.61 7.91
N ASN A 33 -36.23 -4.38 6.61
CA ASN A 33 -37.42 -4.79 5.86
C ASN A 33 -37.05 -5.40 4.49
N LYS A 34 -37.24 -6.72 4.40
CA LYS A 34 -36.97 -7.50 3.19
C LYS A 34 -37.88 -7.18 2.01
N THR A 35 -39.07 -6.60 2.24
CA THR A 35 -40.01 -6.27 1.15
C THR A 35 -39.50 -5.13 0.26
N VAL A 36 -38.45 -4.42 0.67
CA VAL A 36 -37.83 -3.34 -0.10
C VAL A 36 -36.97 -3.87 -1.25
N MET A 37 -36.56 -5.14 -1.20
CA MET A 37 -35.70 -5.72 -2.23
C MET A 37 -36.48 -5.97 -3.53
N ALA A 38 -36.01 -5.38 -4.63
CA ALA A 38 -36.58 -5.57 -5.96
C ALA A 38 -35.48 -5.76 -7.01
N LEU A 39 -35.69 -6.67 -7.98
CA LEU A 39 -34.73 -6.96 -9.06
C LEU A 39 -34.41 -5.72 -9.91
N THR A 40 -35.35 -4.79 -10.04
CA THR A 40 -35.17 -3.52 -10.74
C THR A 40 -34.08 -2.63 -10.15
N HIS A 41 -33.66 -2.86 -8.89
CA HIS A 41 -32.56 -2.12 -8.27
C HIS A 41 -31.18 -2.60 -8.71
N ILE A 42 -31.04 -3.85 -9.17
CA ILE A 42 -29.76 -4.47 -9.52
C ILE A 42 -28.99 -3.67 -10.59
N PRO A 43 -29.61 -3.28 -11.73
CA PRO A 43 -28.95 -2.41 -12.72
C PRO A 43 -28.37 -1.11 -12.15
N VAL A 44 -29.10 -0.47 -11.23
CA VAL A 44 -28.67 0.80 -10.61
C VAL A 44 -27.47 0.56 -9.69
N TYR A 45 -27.50 -0.51 -8.91
CA TYR A 45 -26.36 -0.90 -8.07
C TYR A 45 -25.13 -1.23 -8.89
N LEU A 46 -25.27 -2.01 -9.97
CA LEU A 46 -24.15 -2.33 -10.87
C LEU A 46 -23.59 -1.09 -11.58
N ALA A 47 -24.45 -0.15 -11.98
CA ALA A 47 -24.03 1.12 -12.57
C ALA A 47 -23.29 2.03 -11.57
N ALA A 48 -23.70 2.02 -10.31
CA ALA A 48 -23.05 2.76 -9.23
C ALA A 48 -21.77 2.09 -8.71
N TYR A 49 -21.52 0.83 -9.05
CA TYR A 49 -20.44 0.02 -8.47
C TYR A 49 -19.17 0.05 -9.32
N ASN A 50 -18.02 0.37 -8.73
CA ASN A 50 -16.73 0.40 -9.44
C ASN A 50 -15.85 -0.84 -9.20
N ALA A 51 -16.38 -1.87 -8.55
CA ALA A 51 -15.64 -3.07 -8.16
C ALA A 51 -14.48 -2.82 -7.18
N THR A 52 -14.47 -1.68 -6.47
CA THR A 52 -13.38 -1.30 -5.57
C THR A 52 -13.68 -1.52 -4.09
N LEU A 53 -12.69 -1.30 -3.23
CA LEU A 53 -12.82 -1.28 -1.77
C LEU A 53 -13.17 0.11 -1.19
N THR A 54 -13.76 1.00 -1.99
CA THR A 54 -14.37 2.22 -1.40
C THR A 54 -15.53 1.85 -0.49
N GLU A 55 -15.84 2.68 0.52
CA GLU A 55 -16.92 2.38 1.48
C GLU A 55 -18.26 2.17 0.77
N ALA A 56 -18.60 3.02 -0.21
CA ALA A 56 -19.81 2.89 -1.01
C ALA A 56 -19.86 1.57 -1.79
N ASP A 57 -18.78 1.20 -2.48
CA ASP A 57 -18.72 -0.06 -3.24
C ASP A 57 -18.85 -1.29 -2.33
N GLN A 58 -18.21 -1.28 -1.16
CA GLN A 58 -18.32 -2.37 -0.20
C GLN A 58 -19.76 -2.59 0.27
N TYR A 59 -20.50 -1.52 0.59
CA TYR A 59 -21.92 -1.65 0.91
C TYR A 59 -22.77 -2.10 -0.29
N ILE A 60 -22.47 -1.63 -1.51
CA ILE A 60 -23.17 -2.11 -2.71
C ILE A 60 -22.97 -3.63 -2.87
N LEU A 61 -21.75 -4.12 -2.70
CA LEU A 61 -21.47 -5.56 -2.76
C LEU A 61 -22.21 -6.33 -1.66
N LEU A 62 -22.25 -5.80 -0.43
CA LEU A 62 -23.02 -6.40 0.67
C LEU A 62 -24.51 -6.46 0.36
N ILE A 63 -25.07 -5.41 -0.25
CA ILE A 63 -26.47 -5.39 -0.70
C ILE A 63 -26.69 -6.48 -1.76
N LEU A 64 -25.82 -6.59 -2.76
CA LEU A 64 -25.92 -7.61 -3.81
C LEU A 64 -25.83 -9.03 -3.23
N GLN A 65 -24.87 -9.31 -2.35
CA GLN A 65 -24.74 -10.59 -1.67
C GLN A 65 -25.97 -10.91 -0.80
N TYR A 66 -26.55 -9.89 -0.15
CA TYR A 66 -27.76 -10.07 0.65
C TYR A 66 -28.98 -10.37 -0.23
N TYR A 67 -29.09 -9.77 -1.41
CA TYR A 67 -30.12 -10.13 -2.39
C TYR A 67 -29.98 -11.60 -2.82
N GLU A 68 -28.77 -12.07 -3.14
CA GLU A 68 -28.52 -13.48 -3.52
C GLU A 68 -28.91 -14.43 -2.37
N SER A 69 -28.54 -14.10 -1.12
CA SER A 69 -28.87 -14.92 0.06
C SER A 69 -30.36 -14.99 0.40
N ASN A 70 -31.17 -14.07 -0.11
CA ASN A 70 -32.63 -14.06 0.07
C ASN A 70 -33.38 -14.57 -1.18
N ASN A 71 -32.73 -15.40 -2.01
CA ASN A 71 -33.30 -16.10 -3.16
C ASN A 71 -33.74 -15.19 -4.33
N LEU A 72 -33.20 -13.96 -4.44
CA LEU A 72 -33.39 -13.16 -5.64
C LEU A 72 -32.40 -13.61 -6.72
N ASN A 73 -32.92 -13.87 -7.93
CA ASN A 73 -32.12 -14.42 -9.03
C ASN A 73 -31.25 -13.35 -9.70
N ILE A 74 -30.13 -12.98 -9.08
CA ILE A 74 -29.17 -12.03 -9.66
C ILE A 74 -28.39 -12.67 -10.83
N HIS A 75 -28.50 -13.99 -11.04
CA HIS A 75 -27.79 -14.67 -12.12
C HIS A 75 -28.24 -14.24 -13.52
N GLU A 76 -29.44 -13.68 -13.66
CA GLU A 76 -29.97 -13.15 -14.93
C GLU A 76 -29.09 -12.04 -15.52
N TYR A 77 -28.31 -11.35 -14.67
CA TYR A 77 -27.41 -10.28 -15.05
C TYR A 77 -25.96 -10.76 -15.29
N ARG A 78 -25.69 -12.07 -15.26
CA ARG A 78 -24.34 -12.60 -15.53
C ARG A 78 -24.06 -12.74 -17.04
N PRO A 79 -22.81 -12.47 -17.48
CA PRO A 79 -21.72 -11.87 -16.71
C PRO A 79 -21.98 -10.39 -16.40
N TYR A 80 -21.61 -9.98 -15.18
CA TYR A 80 -21.91 -8.63 -14.69
C TYR A 80 -21.07 -7.57 -15.41
N ILE A 81 -21.72 -6.59 -16.03
CA ILE A 81 -21.12 -5.30 -16.34
C ILE A 81 -21.32 -4.37 -15.14
N TRP A 82 -20.30 -3.59 -14.79
CA TRP A 82 -20.34 -2.62 -13.69
C TRP A 82 -19.83 -1.23 -14.12
N GLY A 83 -19.99 -0.26 -13.23
CA GLY A 83 -19.55 1.13 -13.39
C GLY A 83 -20.30 1.87 -14.51
N ASN A 84 -19.63 2.87 -15.10
CA ASN A 84 -20.23 3.69 -16.15
C ASN A 84 -20.73 2.88 -17.37
N ALA A 85 -20.07 1.76 -17.68
CA ALA A 85 -20.50 0.87 -18.75
C ALA A 85 -21.87 0.23 -18.48
N ALA A 86 -22.19 -0.05 -17.21
CA ALA A 86 -23.48 -0.60 -16.80
C ALA A 86 -24.63 0.41 -16.95
N THR A 87 -24.37 1.72 -16.78
CA THR A 87 -25.37 2.77 -17.01
C THR A 87 -25.94 2.73 -18.42
N ILE A 88 -25.04 2.56 -19.41
CA ILE A 88 -25.39 2.46 -20.83
C ILE A 88 -26.00 1.10 -21.13
N TYR A 89 -25.38 0.03 -20.65
CA TYR A 89 -25.79 -1.34 -20.99
C TYR A 89 -27.18 -1.70 -20.44
N TYR A 90 -27.51 -1.28 -19.22
CA TYR A 90 -28.82 -1.57 -18.61
C TYR A 90 -29.84 -0.43 -18.79
N SER A 91 -29.54 0.59 -19.61
CA SER A 91 -30.44 1.74 -19.86
C SER A 91 -30.95 2.42 -18.57
N VAL A 92 -30.09 2.61 -17.57
CA VAL A 92 -30.48 3.16 -16.26
C VAL A 92 -31.05 4.59 -16.35
N LYS A 93 -30.70 5.34 -17.40
CA LYS A 93 -31.18 6.72 -17.67
C LYS A 93 -32.35 6.83 -18.64
N GLY A 94 -33.01 5.72 -19.01
CA GLY A 94 -34.27 5.75 -19.78
C GLY A 94 -34.14 5.92 -21.30
N GLU A 95 -32.94 5.75 -21.88
CA GLU A 95 -32.79 5.64 -23.33
C GLU A 95 -33.14 4.21 -23.78
N GLU A 96 -34.29 4.07 -24.44
CA GLU A 96 -34.78 2.84 -25.06
C GLU A 96 -33.87 2.44 -26.24
N TYR A 97 -32.85 1.64 -25.96
CA TYR A 97 -32.13 0.87 -26.98
C TYR A 97 -32.05 -0.60 -26.55
N THR A 98 -33.03 -1.39 -27.02
CA THR A 98 -32.91 -2.74 -27.61
C THR A 98 -31.79 -3.71 -27.14
N SER A 99 -31.34 -3.66 -25.89
CA SER A 99 -30.17 -4.44 -25.41
C SER A 99 -30.45 -5.40 -24.26
N LEU A 100 -31.67 -5.44 -23.73
CA LEU A 100 -32.03 -6.26 -22.55
C LEU A 100 -31.80 -7.79 -22.75
N TRP A 101 -31.60 -8.25 -23.99
CA TRP A 101 -31.49 -9.68 -24.32
C TRP A 101 -30.12 -10.12 -24.85
N ARG A 102 -29.12 -9.22 -24.92
CA ARG A 102 -27.80 -9.58 -25.47
C ARG A 102 -26.79 -9.78 -24.36
N GLN A 103 -26.53 -11.03 -23.97
CA GLN A 103 -25.47 -11.35 -23.01
C GLN A 103 -24.15 -10.68 -23.40
N PRO A 104 -23.47 -10.00 -22.46
CA PRO A 104 -22.24 -9.32 -22.78
C PRO A 104 -21.13 -10.34 -23.04
N SER A 105 -20.29 -10.04 -24.03
CA SER A 105 -19.15 -10.90 -24.34
C SER A 105 -18.11 -10.85 -23.22
N ILE A 106 -17.40 -11.94 -23.00
CA ILE A 106 -16.32 -12.00 -21.99
C ILE A 106 -15.27 -10.91 -22.25
N SER A 107 -14.96 -10.62 -23.51
CA SER A 107 -14.07 -9.53 -23.89
C SER A 107 -14.55 -8.15 -23.41
N GLN A 108 -15.86 -7.87 -23.48
CA GLN A 108 -16.43 -6.62 -22.98
C GLN A 108 -16.25 -6.49 -21.47
N VAL A 109 -16.45 -7.58 -20.72
CA VAL A 109 -16.29 -7.57 -19.26
C VAL A 109 -14.82 -7.44 -18.87
N LEU A 110 -13.91 -8.14 -19.55
CA LEU A 110 -12.46 -8.00 -19.32
C LEU A 110 -11.93 -6.60 -19.65
N ASN A 111 -12.60 -5.84 -20.53
CA ASN A 111 -12.23 -4.44 -20.83
C ASN A 111 -12.59 -3.47 -19.69
N LEU A 112 -13.36 -3.89 -18.70
CA LEU A 112 -13.72 -3.06 -17.54
C LEU A 112 -12.60 -2.97 -16.49
N PHE A 113 -11.57 -3.82 -16.60
CA PHE A 113 -10.39 -3.71 -15.75
C PHE A 113 -9.50 -2.57 -16.24
N GLU A 114 -9.31 -1.57 -15.40
CA GLU A 114 -8.48 -0.40 -15.63
C GLU A 114 -7.05 -0.66 -15.15
N GLU A 115 -6.06 -0.35 -16.00
CA GLU A 115 -4.65 -0.63 -15.75
C GLU A 115 -4.14 0.03 -14.46
N ASP A 116 -4.55 1.28 -14.20
CA ASP A 116 -4.14 2.02 -13.00
C ASP A 116 -4.65 1.35 -11.72
N ILE A 117 -5.92 0.93 -11.70
CA ILE A 117 -6.51 0.24 -10.55
C ILE A 117 -5.92 -1.16 -10.40
N VAL A 118 -5.63 -1.87 -11.50
CA VAL A 118 -4.92 -3.17 -11.45
C VAL A 118 -3.55 -2.99 -10.80
N ASN A 119 -2.75 -2.05 -11.27
CA ASN A 119 -1.42 -1.77 -10.72
C ASN A 119 -1.49 -1.34 -9.25
N ASN A 120 -2.46 -0.49 -8.90
CA ASN A 120 -2.66 -0.07 -7.53
C ASN A 120 -3.14 -1.23 -6.64
N THR A 121 -3.93 -2.15 -7.17
CA THR A 121 -4.38 -3.37 -6.48
C THR A 121 -3.23 -4.32 -6.22
N ILE A 122 -2.32 -4.51 -7.17
CA ILE A 122 -1.12 -5.33 -6.96
C ILE A 122 -0.26 -4.69 -5.85
N LYS A 123 -0.03 -3.38 -5.95
CA LYS A 123 0.74 -2.61 -4.97
C LYS A 123 0.16 -2.73 -3.56
N HIS A 124 -1.13 -2.43 -3.40
CA HIS A 124 -1.82 -2.36 -2.12
C HIS A 124 -2.77 -3.54 -1.86
N TYR A 125 -2.47 -4.72 -2.42
CA TYR A 125 -3.33 -5.91 -2.30
C TYR A 125 -3.79 -6.16 -0.85
N PRO A 126 -5.11 -6.29 -0.61
CA PRO A 126 -5.71 -6.33 0.72
C PRO A 126 -5.66 -7.75 1.30
N VAL A 127 -4.52 -8.12 1.88
CA VAL A 127 -4.23 -9.49 2.35
C VAL A 127 -5.25 -10.02 3.38
N ASP A 128 -5.90 -9.12 4.12
CA ASP A 128 -6.88 -9.40 5.18
C ASP A 128 -8.35 -9.42 4.71
N ARG A 129 -8.64 -9.01 3.47
CA ARG A 129 -10.00 -9.05 2.91
C ARG A 129 -10.40 -10.51 2.70
N ALA A 130 -11.57 -10.92 3.20
CA ALA A 130 -12.15 -12.25 2.97
C ALA A 130 -13.26 -12.20 1.91
N LEU A 131 -13.70 -13.36 1.42
CA LEU A 131 -14.77 -13.47 0.41
C LEU A 131 -16.14 -13.03 0.96
N ASN A 132 -16.47 -13.47 2.17
CA ASN A 132 -17.75 -13.26 2.84
C ASN A 132 -17.55 -12.56 4.19
N ASN A 133 -17.02 -11.33 4.19
CA ASN A 133 -16.91 -10.54 5.41
C ASN A 133 -17.74 -9.26 5.31
N ASN A 134 -18.50 -8.99 6.38
CA ASN A 134 -19.29 -7.78 6.58
C ASN A 134 -18.44 -6.60 7.07
N ASP A 135 -17.23 -6.87 7.60
CA ASP A 135 -16.33 -5.81 8.03
C ASP A 135 -15.75 -5.06 6.83
N LEU A 136 -15.81 -3.74 6.91
CA LEU A 136 -15.27 -2.85 5.89
C LEU A 136 -13.75 -2.85 5.94
N CYS A 137 -13.12 -3.07 4.79
CA CYS A 137 -11.69 -2.95 4.59
C CYS A 137 -11.33 -1.47 4.32
N LYS A 138 -10.33 -0.94 5.02
CA LYS A 138 -9.85 0.44 4.84
C LYS A 138 -8.75 0.51 3.80
N THR A 139 -9.11 0.38 2.52
CA THR A 139 -8.18 0.56 1.41
C THR A 139 -8.87 1.30 0.27
N ASN A 140 -8.26 2.38 -0.21
CA ASN A 140 -8.85 3.18 -1.27
C ASN A 140 -8.30 2.77 -2.63
N HIS A 141 -9.16 2.79 -3.65
CA HIS A 141 -8.79 2.69 -5.06
C HIS A 141 -8.13 1.34 -5.45
N VAL A 142 -8.59 0.26 -4.84
CA VAL A 142 -8.13 -1.12 -5.07
C VAL A 142 -9.35 -1.98 -5.40
N TYR A 143 -9.24 -2.89 -6.37
CA TYR A 143 -10.31 -3.83 -6.70
C TYR A 143 -10.61 -4.78 -5.53
N ASP A 144 -11.89 -5.05 -5.25
CA ASP A 144 -12.31 -5.98 -4.20
C ASP A 144 -12.16 -7.45 -4.66
N PRO A 145 -11.25 -8.25 -4.06
CA PRO A 145 -11.11 -9.67 -4.37
C PRO A 145 -12.39 -10.48 -4.17
N ALA A 146 -13.28 -10.04 -3.28
CA ALA A 146 -14.57 -10.69 -3.07
C ALA A 146 -15.50 -10.60 -4.28
N PHE A 147 -15.30 -9.62 -5.16
CA PHE A 147 -16.08 -9.45 -6.39
C PHE A 147 -15.36 -10.00 -7.62
N TYR A 148 -14.12 -9.56 -7.88
CA TYR A 148 -13.46 -9.89 -9.15
C TYR A 148 -13.08 -11.38 -9.23
N LEU A 149 -12.78 -12.06 -8.12
CA LEU A 149 -12.40 -13.48 -8.17
C LEU A 149 -13.58 -14.40 -8.54
N PRO A 150 -14.77 -14.30 -7.91
CA PRO A 150 -15.94 -15.04 -8.37
C PRO A 150 -16.32 -14.71 -9.82
N LEU A 151 -16.20 -13.45 -10.22
CA LEU A 151 -16.43 -13.03 -11.60
C LEU A 151 -15.47 -13.74 -12.56
N LEU A 152 -14.16 -13.66 -12.33
CA LEU A 152 -13.16 -14.33 -13.16
C LEU A 152 -13.36 -15.85 -13.18
N CYS A 153 -13.73 -16.44 -12.04
CA CYS A 153 -14.05 -17.85 -11.95
C CYS A 153 -15.22 -18.19 -12.90
N PHE A 154 -16.30 -17.40 -12.89
CA PHE A 154 -17.43 -17.56 -13.82
C PHE A 154 -17.01 -17.37 -15.28
N LEU A 155 -16.29 -16.30 -15.60
CA LEU A 155 -15.83 -15.99 -16.96
C LEU A 155 -15.00 -17.13 -17.55
N LEU A 156 -14.14 -17.76 -16.76
CA LEU A 156 -13.27 -18.87 -17.18
C LEU A 156 -13.90 -20.26 -17.06
N SER A 157 -15.20 -20.39 -16.80
CA SER A 157 -15.85 -21.71 -16.77
C SER A 157 -15.71 -22.48 -18.10
N GLU A 158 -15.80 -23.82 -18.05
CA GLU A 158 -15.44 -24.71 -19.16
C GLU A 158 -16.27 -24.48 -20.44
N ASN A 159 -17.52 -24.02 -20.31
CA ASN A 159 -18.43 -23.82 -21.44
C ASN A 159 -18.23 -22.47 -22.17
N ASN A 160 -17.37 -21.61 -21.65
CA ASN A 160 -17.21 -20.24 -22.12
C ASN A 160 -16.10 -20.13 -23.18
N VAL A 161 -16.34 -19.35 -24.23
CA VAL A 161 -15.30 -19.01 -25.22
C VAL A 161 -14.45 -17.86 -24.70
N VAL A 162 -13.29 -18.18 -24.15
CA VAL A 162 -12.43 -17.21 -23.47
C VAL A 162 -11.34 -16.64 -24.40
N PRO A 163 -11.22 -15.30 -24.51
CA PRO A 163 -10.07 -14.66 -25.16
C PRO A 163 -8.82 -14.74 -24.23
N TYR A 164 -8.10 -15.86 -24.25
CA TYR A 164 -6.97 -16.13 -23.36
C TYR A 164 -5.89 -15.03 -23.33
N TYR A 165 -5.55 -14.40 -24.46
CA TYR A 165 -4.58 -13.29 -24.51
C TYR A 165 -5.09 -12.08 -23.71
N LYS A 166 -6.40 -11.81 -23.81
CA LYS A 166 -7.02 -10.65 -23.16
C LYS A 166 -7.04 -10.80 -21.64
N VAL A 167 -7.19 -12.02 -21.12
CA VAL A 167 -7.14 -12.33 -19.68
C VAL A 167 -5.81 -11.87 -19.06
N VAL A 168 -4.70 -12.04 -19.78
CA VAL A 168 -3.40 -11.53 -19.33
C VAL A 168 -3.31 -10.02 -19.54
N GLN A 169 -3.65 -9.55 -20.74
CA GLN A 169 -3.49 -8.15 -21.13
C GLN A 169 -4.26 -7.17 -20.22
N CYS A 170 -5.47 -7.53 -19.78
CA CYS A 170 -6.27 -6.69 -18.88
C CYS A 170 -5.86 -6.80 -17.40
N GLY A 171 -4.86 -7.62 -17.07
CA GLY A 171 -4.40 -7.80 -15.71
C GLY A 171 -5.24 -8.74 -14.84
N ALA A 172 -6.26 -9.41 -15.39
CA ALA A 172 -7.04 -10.39 -14.63
C ALA A 172 -6.18 -11.54 -14.05
N LEU A 173 -5.20 -12.02 -14.84
CA LEU A 173 -4.24 -13.02 -14.33
C LEU A 173 -3.34 -12.42 -13.23
N ALA A 174 -2.93 -11.16 -13.37
CA ALA A 174 -2.09 -10.48 -12.38
C ALA A 174 -2.83 -10.32 -11.04
N LEU A 175 -4.09 -9.90 -11.07
CA LEU A 175 -4.98 -9.82 -9.90
C LEU A 175 -5.18 -11.20 -9.23
N THR A 176 -5.21 -12.26 -10.03
CA THR A 176 -5.34 -13.64 -9.54
C THR A 176 -4.05 -14.11 -8.85
N PHE A 177 -2.87 -13.80 -9.40
CA PHE A 177 -1.60 -14.09 -8.74
C PHE A 177 -1.46 -13.34 -7.42
N ALA A 178 -1.82 -12.05 -7.38
CA ALA A 178 -1.83 -11.28 -6.14
C ALA A 178 -2.72 -11.95 -5.07
N ALA A 179 -3.89 -12.46 -5.47
CA ALA A 179 -4.83 -13.14 -4.57
C ALA A 179 -4.33 -14.44 -3.93
N CYS A 180 -3.33 -15.09 -4.53
CA CYS A 180 -2.72 -16.30 -3.97
C CYS A 180 -1.97 -16.03 -2.64
N SER A 181 -1.71 -14.76 -2.30
CA SER A 181 -1.06 -14.37 -1.05
C SER A 181 -2.03 -14.00 0.10
N SER A 182 -3.35 -14.04 -0.13
CA SER A 182 -4.35 -13.73 0.90
C SER A 182 -4.21 -14.60 2.15
N LYS A 183 -4.51 -14.04 3.33
CA LYS A 183 -4.54 -14.80 4.59
C LYS A 183 -5.70 -15.80 4.62
N HIS A 184 -6.78 -15.52 3.92
CA HIS A 184 -7.99 -16.36 3.89
C HIS A 184 -7.87 -17.49 2.87
N SER A 185 -8.14 -18.73 3.30
CA SER A 185 -8.09 -19.91 2.43
C SER A 185 -9.04 -19.82 1.25
N ASP A 186 -10.24 -19.28 1.47
CA ASP A 186 -11.30 -19.28 0.46
C ASP A 186 -10.91 -18.45 -0.76
N ILE A 187 -10.30 -17.28 -0.53
CA ILE A 187 -9.78 -16.43 -1.60
C ILE A 187 -8.68 -17.15 -2.38
N ARG A 188 -7.75 -17.80 -1.67
CA ARG A 188 -6.66 -18.56 -2.32
C ARG A 188 -7.22 -19.70 -3.17
N MET A 189 -8.22 -20.42 -2.67
CA MET A 189 -8.85 -21.52 -3.40
C MET A 189 -9.55 -21.03 -4.66
N VAL A 190 -10.27 -19.90 -4.62
CA VAL A 190 -10.87 -19.31 -5.82
C VAL A 190 -9.78 -18.87 -6.80
N ALA A 191 -8.71 -18.22 -6.31
CA ALA A 191 -7.60 -17.81 -7.16
C ALA A 191 -6.91 -19.00 -7.86
N TYR A 192 -6.62 -20.09 -7.13
CA TYR A 192 -6.08 -21.31 -7.73
C TYR A 192 -7.05 -21.96 -8.71
N THR A 193 -8.36 -21.89 -8.46
CA THR A 193 -9.39 -22.36 -9.41
C THR A 193 -9.39 -21.54 -10.70
N VAL A 194 -9.25 -20.22 -10.60
CA VAL A 194 -9.12 -19.32 -11.76
C VAL A 194 -7.87 -19.67 -12.57
N ILE A 195 -6.72 -19.89 -11.90
CA ILE A 195 -5.48 -20.32 -12.56
C ILE A 195 -5.65 -21.68 -13.25
N ALA A 196 -6.28 -22.65 -12.58
CA ALA A 196 -6.54 -23.98 -13.15
C ALA A 196 -7.45 -23.91 -14.39
N ARG A 197 -8.54 -23.15 -14.32
CA ARG A 197 -9.44 -22.93 -15.46
C ARG A 197 -8.72 -22.24 -16.62
N TYR A 198 -7.92 -21.22 -16.32
CA TYR A 198 -7.10 -20.56 -17.34
C TYR A 198 -6.12 -21.53 -18.01
N TYR A 199 -5.49 -22.43 -17.25
CA TYR A 199 -4.63 -23.48 -17.79
C TYR A 199 -5.36 -24.39 -18.78
N SER A 200 -6.56 -24.87 -18.44
CA SER A 200 -7.37 -25.70 -19.34
C SER A 200 -7.74 -24.97 -20.64
N HIS A 201 -8.07 -23.68 -20.57
CA HIS A 201 -8.30 -22.85 -21.77
C HIS A 201 -7.04 -22.69 -22.62
N LEU A 202 -5.87 -22.55 -21.99
CA LEU A 202 -4.59 -22.48 -22.69
C LEU A 202 -4.26 -23.79 -23.42
N GLU A 203 -4.49 -24.94 -22.80
CA GLU A 203 -4.24 -26.26 -23.42
C GLU A 203 -5.00 -26.40 -24.75
N ALA A 204 -6.29 -26.07 -24.73
CA ALA A 204 -7.17 -26.09 -25.89
C ALA A 204 -6.86 -25.00 -26.94
N SER A 205 -6.10 -23.95 -26.57
CA SER A 205 -5.82 -22.82 -27.45
C SER A 205 -4.80 -23.12 -28.55
N ARG A 206 -4.86 -22.35 -29.64
CA ARG A 206 -3.83 -22.31 -30.71
C ARG A 206 -2.82 -21.17 -30.52
N TRP A 207 -2.74 -20.59 -29.32
CA TRP A 207 -1.89 -19.44 -29.07
C TRP A 207 -0.41 -19.83 -29.09
N LYS A 208 0.40 -19.11 -29.88
CA LYS A 208 1.84 -19.36 -29.98
C LYS A 208 2.56 -19.26 -28.63
N ALA A 209 2.12 -18.36 -27.75
CA ALA A 209 2.75 -18.15 -26.44
C ALA A 209 2.19 -19.06 -25.33
N LYS A 210 1.27 -19.99 -25.63
CA LYS A 210 0.63 -20.83 -24.58
C LYS A 210 1.63 -21.61 -23.74
N LEU A 211 2.72 -22.08 -24.36
CA LEU A 211 3.75 -22.87 -23.67
C LEU A 211 4.45 -22.08 -22.57
N LEU A 212 4.65 -20.77 -22.75
CA LEU A 212 5.24 -19.90 -21.74
C LEU A 212 4.35 -19.83 -20.49
N TRP A 213 3.05 -19.57 -20.70
CA TRP A 213 2.08 -19.44 -19.63
C TRP A 213 1.81 -20.76 -18.92
N MET A 214 1.73 -21.86 -19.67
CA MET A 214 1.62 -23.20 -19.10
C MET A 214 2.85 -23.51 -18.22
N ARG A 215 4.06 -23.23 -18.71
CA ARG A 215 5.30 -23.41 -17.92
C ARG A 215 5.32 -22.57 -16.65
N LEU A 216 4.86 -21.32 -16.71
CA LEU A 216 4.75 -20.48 -15.52
C LEU A 216 3.80 -21.10 -14.48
N ILE A 217 2.63 -21.54 -14.92
CA ILE A 217 1.62 -22.16 -14.06
C ILE A 217 2.14 -23.51 -13.51
N ASP A 218 2.84 -24.29 -14.31
CA ASP A 218 3.44 -25.55 -13.91
C ASP A 218 4.58 -25.31 -12.90
N ALA A 219 5.45 -24.32 -13.13
CA ALA A 219 6.50 -23.93 -12.19
C ALA A 219 5.94 -23.50 -10.84
N LEU A 220 4.84 -22.75 -10.85
CA LEU A 220 4.08 -22.40 -9.65
C LEU A 220 3.49 -23.64 -8.97
N ARG A 221 2.85 -24.52 -9.73
CA ARG A 221 2.23 -25.76 -9.23
C ARG A 221 3.28 -26.64 -8.54
N TYR A 222 4.41 -26.89 -9.18
CA TYR A 222 5.50 -27.69 -8.61
C TYR A 222 6.15 -27.00 -7.41
N GLY A 223 6.25 -25.67 -7.41
CA GLY A 223 6.70 -24.88 -6.26
C GLY A 223 5.79 -25.00 -5.04
N ILE A 224 4.47 -25.09 -5.26
CA ILE A 224 3.49 -25.32 -4.19
C ILE A 224 3.58 -26.75 -3.64
N ILE A 225 3.73 -27.74 -4.53
CA ILE A 225 3.82 -29.16 -4.15
C ILE A 225 5.08 -29.43 -3.32
N SER A 226 6.20 -28.79 -3.64
CA SER A 226 7.48 -29.00 -2.94
C SER A 226 7.48 -28.49 -1.49
N GLN A 227 6.48 -27.72 -1.07
CA GLN A 227 6.38 -27.18 0.29
C GLN A 227 5.79 -28.17 1.30
N GLU A 228 5.40 -29.39 0.89
CA GLU A 228 4.81 -30.47 1.73
C GLU A 228 3.60 -30.03 2.60
N SER A 229 3.02 -28.87 2.33
CA SER A 229 1.84 -28.36 3.03
C SER A 229 0.56 -28.91 2.40
N LYS A 230 -0.49 -29.13 3.21
CA LYS A 230 -1.82 -29.48 2.68
C LYS A 230 -2.25 -28.38 1.70
N PHE A 231 -2.75 -28.73 0.51
CA PHE A 231 -3.11 -27.77 -0.54
C PHE A 231 -3.99 -26.60 -0.05
N ASN A 232 -4.95 -26.86 0.84
CA ASN A 232 -5.83 -25.84 1.42
C ASN A 232 -5.10 -24.78 2.29
N SER A 233 -3.87 -25.08 2.72
CA SER A 233 -2.99 -24.20 3.49
C SER A 233 -1.89 -23.55 2.67
N ALA A 234 -1.71 -23.95 1.41
CA ALA A 234 -0.70 -23.34 0.54
C ALA A 234 -1.03 -21.86 0.34
N ARG A 235 -0.12 -21.00 0.80
CA ARG A 235 -0.17 -19.54 0.65
C ARG A 235 1.12 -19.11 0.00
N LEU A 236 1.03 -18.39 -1.11
CA LEU A 236 2.21 -17.74 -1.68
C LEU A 236 2.59 -16.57 -0.78
N ASN A 237 3.89 -16.39 -0.54
CA ASN A 237 4.33 -15.18 0.12
C ASN A 237 4.06 -13.97 -0.79
N CYS A 238 3.84 -12.80 -0.17
CA CYS A 238 3.44 -11.61 -0.90
C CYS A 238 4.52 -11.12 -1.89
N LEU A 239 5.82 -11.35 -1.60
CA LEU A 239 6.94 -11.00 -2.48
C LEU A 239 6.86 -11.78 -3.80
N VAL A 240 6.60 -13.08 -3.74
CA VAL A 240 6.43 -13.95 -4.91
C VAL A 240 5.15 -13.59 -5.67
N SER A 241 4.02 -13.38 -4.98
CA SER A 241 2.77 -13.04 -5.65
C SER A 241 2.83 -11.71 -6.39
N THR A 242 3.46 -10.69 -5.79
CA THR A 242 3.64 -9.36 -6.41
C THR A 242 4.56 -9.46 -7.62
N PHE A 243 5.67 -10.21 -7.50
CA PHE A 243 6.56 -10.49 -8.61
C PHE A 243 5.82 -11.14 -9.78
N LEU A 244 5.11 -12.25 -9.53
CA LEU A 244 4.35 -12.97 -10.57
C LEU A 244 3.27 -12.11 -11.21
N ALA A 245 2.56 -11.31 -10.42
CA ALA A 245 1.54 -10.40 -10.93
C ALA A 245 2.15 -9.39 -11.91
N ARG A 246 3.24 -8.71 -11.52
CA ARG A 246 3.92 -7.73 -12.41
C ARG A 246 4.59 -8.39 -13.60
N THR A 247 5.22 -9.54 -13.42
CA THR A 247 5.78 -10.33 -14.52
C THR A 247 4.71 -10.69 -15.54
N SER A 248 3.50 -11.04 -15.09
CA SER A 248 2.41 -11.38 -16.00
C SER A 248 1.95 -10.18 -16.85
N LEU A 249 1.98 -8.96 -16.30
CA LEU A 249 1.70 -7.74 -17.05
C LEU A 249 2.81 -7.46 -18.08
N ILE A 250 4.08 -7.54 -17.67
CA ILE A 250 5.22 -7.24 -18.56
C ILE A 250 5.36 -8.28 -19.68
N ALA A 251 5.02 -9.55 -19.43
CA ALA A 251 5.13 -10.63 -20.41
C ALA A 251 4.26 -10.41 -21.67
N THR A 252 3.29 -9.48 -21.65
CA THR A 252 2.53 -9.08 -22.85
C THR A 252 3.16 -7.93 -23.63
N TYR A 253 4.27 -7.34 -23.17
CA TYR A 253 4.94 -6.17 -23.76
C TYR A 253 6.42 -6.45 -24.07
N PRO A 254 6.73 -6.93 -25.29
CA PRO A 254 8.11 -7.27 -25.69
C PRO A 254 9.12 -6.12 -25.69
N LEU A 255 8.64 -4.87 -25.76
CA LEU A 255 9.49 -3.66 -25.76
C LEU A 255 9.88 -3.21 -24.35
N HIS A 256 9.37 -3.87 -23.32
CA HIS A 256 9.66 -3.48 -21.94
C HIS A 256 11.10 -3.88 -21.56
N PRO A 257 11.86 -3.03 -20.83
CA PRO A 257 13.23 -3.32 -20.45
C PRO A 257 13.44 -4.70 -19.78
N LEU A 258 12.58 -4.99 -18.80
CA LEU A 258 12.60 -6.27 -18.08
C LEU A 258 12.13 -7.50 -18.89
N TYR A 259 11.62 -7.35 -20.12
CA TYR A 259 11.00 -8.45 -20.85
C TYR A 259 11.96 -9.63 -21.02
N SER A 260 13.21 -9.38 -21.44
CA SER A 260 14.21 -10.45 -21.67
C SER A 260 14.61 -11.18 -20.38
N ALA A 261 14.87 -10.42 -19.31
CA ALA A 261 15.25 -10.98 -18.02
C ALA A 261 14.13 -11.83 -17.42
N LEU A 262 12.89 -11.33 -17.47
CA LEU A 262 11.72 -12.04 -16.97
C LEU A 262 11.37 -13.27 -17.82
N GLN A 263 11.50 -13.18 -19.14
CA GLN A 263 11.32 -14.34 -20.02
C GLN A 263 12.33 -15.46 -19.71
N THR A 264 13.57 -15.08 -19.39
CA THR A 264 14.60 -16.03 -18.96
C THR A 264 14.21 -16.71 -17.65
N PHE A 265 13.73 -15.95 -16.66
CA PHE A 265 13.19 -16.50 -15.42
C PHE A 265 12.08 -17.51 -15.65
N LEU A 266 11.07 -17.15 -16.46
CA LEU A 266 9.92 -18.02 -16.77
C LEU A 266 10.32 -19.35 -17.42
N MET A 267 11.51 -19.40 -18.04
CA MET A 267 12.04 -20.56 -18.74
C MET A 267 13.12 -21.32 -17.95
N ALA A 268 13.63 -20.76 -16.84
CA ALA A 268 14.83 -21.24 -16.18
C ALA A 268 14.61 -22.48 -15.30
N LYS A 269 13.54 -22.51 -14.50
CA LYS A 269 13.34 -23.56 -13.48
C LYS A 269 11.99 -24.27 -13.64
N PRO A 270 11.96 -25.61 -13.57
CA PRO A 270 10.72 -26.37 -13.66
C PRO A 270 9.83 -26.23 -12.43
N ALA A 271 10.39 -25.90 -11.27
CA ALA A 271 9.67 -25.59 -10.04
C ALA A 271 10.21 -24.27 -9.48
N MET A 272 9.32 -23.35 -9.13
CA MET A 272 9.72 -22.07 -8.54
C MET A 272 9.86 -22.18 -7.02
N ASP A 273 10.89 -21.54 -6.46
CA ASP A 273 11.00 -21.41 -5.01
C ASP A 273 10.02 -20.34 -4.52
N ILE A 274 9.04 -20.77 -3.73
CA ILE A 274 7.99 -19.90 -3.16
C ILE A 274 8.34 -19.39 -1.76
N ASN A 275 9.56 -19.64 -1.26
CA ASN A 275 10.06 -19.17 0.04
C ASN A 275 11.34 -18.33 -0.10
N THR A 276 11.39 -17.53 -1.16
CA THR A 276 12.48 -16.60 -1.49
C THR A 276 11.94 -15.32 -2.12
N ILE A 277 12.81 -14.33 -2.33
CA ILE A 277 12.56 -13.17 -3.18
C ILE A 277 12.97 -13.56 -4.62
N PRO A 278 12.03 -13.72 -5.57
CA PRO A 278 12.38 -14.17 -6.91
C PRO A 278 13.34 -13.21 -7.59
N GLU A 279 14.37 -13.77 -8.23
CA GLU A 279 15.32 -13.03 -9.06
C GLU A 279 16.02 -11.85 -8.39
N LEU A 280 16.09 -11.84 -7.04
CA LEU A 280 16.68 -10.75 -6.26
C LEU A 280 18.08 -10.39 -6.75
N LEU A 281 19.00 -11.36 -6.75
CA LEU A 281 20.39 -11.11 -7.11
C LEU A 281 20.55 -10.76 -8.59
N GLN A 282 19.81 -11.44 -9.47
CA GLN A 282 19.93 -11.24 -10.92
C GLN A 282 19.46 -9.85 -11.34
N LEU A 283 18.34 -9.37 -10.78
CA LEU A 283 17.80 -8.05 -11.13
C LEU A 283 18.49 -6.92 -10.37
N PHE A 284 18.82 -7.11 -9.09
CA PHE A 284 19.45 -6.05 -8.28
C PHE A 284 20.89 -5.75 -8.71
N HIS A 285 21.63 -6.80 -9.10
CA HIS A 285 23.01 -6.72 -9.60
C HIS A 285 23.11 -6.97 -11.10
N SER A 286 22.07 -6.64 -11.86
CA SER A 286 22.05 -6.82 -13.31
C SER A 286 23.25 -6.17 -13.98
N SER A 287 23.87 -6.87 -14.93
CA SER A 287 24.93 -6.37 -15.80
C SER A 287 24.39 -5.84 -17.15
N ASP A 288 23.07 -5.81 -17.33
CA ASP A 288 22.43 -5.31 -18.54
C ASP A 288 22.64 -3.80 -18.72
N VAL A 289 22.48 -3.29 -19.95
CA VAL A 289 22.46 -1.84 -20.23
C VAL A 289 21.33 -1.17 -19.44
N GLU A 290 20.21 -1.86 -19.26
CA GLU A 290 19.02 -1.40 -18.54
C GLU A 290 19.05 -1.78 -17.04
N TYR A 291 20.24 -2.03 -16.46
CA TYR A 291 20.39 -2.46 -15.07
C TYR A 291 19.65 -1.58 -14.04
N LYS A 292 19.48 -0.28 -14.32
CA LYS A 292 18.74 0.63 -13.45
C LYS A 292 17.26 0.27 -13.37
N GLU A 293 16.64 0.01 -14.51
CA GLU A 293 15.22 -0.40 -14.58
C GLU A 293 15.01 -1.74 -13.87
N HIS A 294 15.95 -2.68 -14.06
CA HIS A 294 15.91 -3.97 -13.36
C HIS A 294 15.95 -3.78 -11.83
N ARG A 295 16.86 -2.91 -11.37
CA ARG A 295 17.04 -2.60 -9.96
C ARG A 295 15.83 -1.88 -9.36
N TYR A 296 15.30 -0.87 -10.04
CA TYR A 296 14.11 -0.15 -9.58
C TYR A 296 12.94 -1.11 -9.47
N TRP A 297 12.71 -1.91 -10.51
CA TRP A 297 11.59 -2.83 -10.54
C TRP A 297 11.66 -3.87 -9.41
N ILE A 298 12.82 -4.47 -9.13
CA ILE A 298 12.91 -5.45 -8.04
C ILE A 298 12.75 -4.78 -6.66
N LEU A 299 13.26 -3.57 -6.46
CA LEU A 299 13.07 -2.83 -5.22
C LEU A 299 11.60 -2.43 -5.00
N GLU A 300 10.90 -2.04 -6.05
CA GLU A 300 9.46 -1.77 -5.99
C GLU A 300 8.66 -3.04 -5.67
N ASN A 301 9.06 -4.19 -6.23
CA ASN A 301 8.42 -5.47 -5.91
C ASN A 301 8.61 -5.84 -4.43
N ILE A 302 9.80 -5.59 -3.89
CA ILE A 302 10.10 -5.83 -2.47
C ILE A 302 9.31 -4.86 -1.58
N ARG A 303 9.33 -3.55 -1.90
CA ARG A 303 8.57 -2.51 -1.19
C ARG A 303 7.09 -2.88 -1.11
N ASP A 304 6.52 -3.27 -2.24
CA ASP A 304 5.09 -3.53 -2.35
C ASP A 304 4.71 -4.95 -1.91
N GLY A 305 5.66 -5.88 -1.84
CA GLY A 305 5.48 -7.24 -1.32
C GLY A 305 5.70 -7.39 0.18
N MET A 306 6.31 -6.42 0.87
CA MET A 306 6.54 -6.47 2.32
C MET A 306 5.26 -6.13 3.10
N LYS A 307 4.39 -7.13 3.35
CA LYS A 307 3.07 -6.91 3.98
C LYS A 307 2.88 -7.56 5.33
N THR A 308 3.44 -8.75 5.54
CA THR A 308 3.23 -9.52 6.78
C THR A 308 4.56 -10.02 7.35
N GLU A 309 4.54 -10.48 8.61
CA GLU A 309 5.73 -11.02 9.27
C GLU A 309 6.34 -12.23 8.54
N SER A 310 5.54 -12.99 7.77
CA SER A 310 6.10 -14.09 6.96
C SER A 310 7.04 -13.60 5.86
N GLU A 311 6.72 -12.46 5.23
CA GLU A 311 7.61 -11.88 4.20
C GLU A 311 8.87 -11.28 4.82
N LEU A 312 8.76 -10.74 6.03
CA LEU A 312 9.89 -10.24 6.79
C LEU A 312 10.90 -11.36 7.08
N ASP A 313 10.44 -12.54 7.51
CA ASP A 313 11.30 -13.68 7.79
C ASP A 313 12.03 -14.17 6.53
N ILE A 314 11.35 -14.15 5.38
CA ILE A 314 11.96 -14.45 4.07
C ILE A 314 13.01 -13.40 3.72
N ALA A 315 12.74 -12.11 3.92
CA ALA A 315 13.69 -11.05 3.65
C ALA A 315 14.97 -11.17 4.50
N PHE A 316 14.86 -11.53 5.78
CA PHE A 316 16.02 -11.83 6.61
C PHE A 316 16.79 -13.06 6.13
N LYS A 317 16.08 -14.14 5.77
CA LYS A 317 16.69 -15.35 5.18
C LYS A 317 17.46 -15.04 3.89
N CYS A 318 16.95 -14.13 3.07
CA CYS A 318 17.60 -13.66 1.84
C CYS A 318 18.72 -12.63 2.09
N VAL A 319 19.03 -12.28 3.34
CA VAL A 319 20.06 -11.29 3.71
C VAL A 319 19.78 -9.91 3.07
N LEU A 320 18.50 -9.61 2.84
CA LEU A 320 18.06 -8.44 2.08
C LEU A 320 18.59 -7.14 2.69
N PHE A 321 18.35 -6.93 3.99
CA PHE A 321 18.64 -5.64 4.61
C PHE A 321 20.12 -5.30 4.59
N LYS A 322 21.00 -6.26 4.89
CA LYS A 322 22.44 -6.04 4.78
C LYS A 322 22.83 -5.60 3.37
N MET A 323 22.34 -6.29 2.35
CA MET A 323 22.58 -5.95 0.95
C MET A 323 22.09 -4.54 0.59
N LEU A 324 20.89 -4.16 1.03
CA LEU A 324 20.33 -2.83 0.76
C LEU A 324 21.10 -1.71 1.48
N LEU A 325 21.42 -1.90 2.76
CA LEU A 325 22.13 -0.92 3.57
C LEU A 325 23.54 -0.68 3.02
N ASP A 326 24.25 -1.76 2.66
CA ASP A 326 25.59 -1.70 2.05
C ASP A 326 25.53 -1.03 0.66
N PHE A 327 24.55 -1.39 -0.17
CA PHE A 327 24.41 -0.83 -1.50
C PHE A 327 24.07 0.67 -1.47
N TYR A 328 23.28 1.13 -0.50
CA TYR A 328 22.92 2.54 -0.35
C TYR A 328 24.14 3.46 -0.23
N ILE A 329 25.16 3.01 0.51
CA ILE A 329 26.39 3.77 0.76
C ILE A 329 27.32 3.73 -0.47
N SER A 330 27.17 2.71 -1.32
CA SER A 330 27.96 2.56 -2.54
C SER A 330 27.81 3.76 -3.49
N THR A 331 28.89 4.07 -4.20
CA THR A 331 28.92 5.06 -5.28
C THR A 331 28.08 4.63 -6.48
N LEU A 332 27.75 3.34 -6.59
CA LEU A 332 26.91 2.78 -7.65
C LEU A 332 25.41 3.02 -7.44
N SER A 333 25.01 3.51 -6.27
CA SER A 333 23.62 3.83 -5.96
C SER A 333 23.28 5.25 -6.40
N ASP A 334 22.45 5.35 -7.42
CA ASP A 334 21.82 6.58 -7.86
C ASP A 334 20.73 7.04 -6.85
N ALA A 335 20.24 8.26 -7.04
CA ALA A 335 19.23 8.85 -6.17
C ALA A 335 17.96 7.98 -6.08
N ASN A 336 17.37 7.59 -7.22
CA ASN A 336 16.12 6.84 -7.23
C ASN A 336 16.25 5.50 -6.51
N THR A 337 17.36 4.78 -6.71
CA THR A 337 17.66 3.57 -5.93
C THR A 337 17.69 3.86 -4.42
N LYS A 338 18.36 4.93 -4.00
CA LYS A 338 18.42 5.32 -2.58
C LYS A 338 17.04 5.60 -2.01
N LYS A 339 16.19 6.32 -2.76
CA LYS A 339 14.81 6.57 -2.37
C LYS A 339 14.03 5.26 -2.18
N LEU A 340 14.11 4.35 -3.15
CA LEU A 340 13.43 3.07 -3.08
C LEU A 340 13.92 2.20 -1.91
N ILE A 341 15.22 2.20 -1.62
CA ILE A 341 15.77 1.53 -0.43
C ILE A 341 15.15 2.11 0.85
N LEU A 342 15.09 3.44 0.97
CA LEU A 342 14.42 4.08 2.12
C LEU A 342 12.94 3.73 2.20
N GLU A 343 12.23 3.62 1.08
CA GLU A 343 10.83 3.21 1.05
C GLU A 343 10.66 1.74 1.50
N VAL A 344 11.57 0.84 1.12
CA VAL A 344 11.59 -0.55 1.60
C VAL A 344 11.78 -0.58 3.12
N ILE A 345 12.71 0.22 3.66
CA ILE A 345 12.92 0.35 5.10
C ILE A 345 11.66 0.93 5.77
N ASP A 346 11.05 1.97 5.19
CA ASP A 346 9.83 2.60 5.70
C ASP A 346 8.65 1.62 5.82
N VAL A 347 8.45 0.77 4.81
CA VAL A 347 7.41 -0.26 4.82
C VAL A 347 7.74 -1.34 5.84
N THR A 348 8.99 -1.78 5.91
CA THR A 348 9.45 -2.79 6.88
C THR A 348 9.23 -2.32 8.32
N LEU A 349 9.47 -1.04 8.60
CA LEU A 349 9.32 -0.46 9.94
C LEU A 349 7.87 -0.40 10.45
N LYS A 350 6.89 -0.65 9.58
CA LYS A 350 5.48 -0.81 9.98
C LYS A 350 5.24 -2.17 10.67
N ILE A 351 6.12 -3.15 10.46
CA ILE A 351 6.05 -4.47 11.07
C ILE A 351 6.90 -4.47 12.35
N THR A 352 6.26 -4.58 13.52
CA THR A 352 6.93 -4.43 14.82
C THR A 352 8.16 -5.32 14.98
N LYS A 353 8.05 -6.61 14.61
CA LYS A 353 9.17 -7.58 14.63
C LYS A 353 10.36 -7.11 13.79
N GLY A 354 10.10 -6.57 12.60
CA GLY A 354 11.13 -6.11 11.67
C GLY A 354 11.87 -4.91 12.20
N SER A 355 11.14 -3.98 12.81
CA SER A 355 11.73 -2.78 13.39
C SER A 355 12.66 -3.09 14.55
N VAL A 356 12.27 -4.00 15.44
CA VAL A 356 13.13 -4.42 16.56
C VAL A 356 14.41 -5.06 16.02
N PHE A 357 14.32 -6.01 15.08
CA PHE A 357 15.50 -6.65 14.51
C PHE A 357 16.42 -5.71 13.73
N LEU A 358 15.87 -4.71 13.04
CA LEU A 358 16.67 -3.72 12.34
C LEU A 358 17.43 -2.80 13.30
N ILE A 359 16.78 -2.39 14.40
CA ILE A 359 17.37 -1.52 15.42
C ILE A 359 18.44 -2.28 16.23
N GLU A 360 18.13 -3.50 16.69
CA GLU A 360 19.00 -4.27 17.58
C GLU A 360 20.14 -4.99 16.85
N GLY A 361 19.88 -5.53 15.65
CA GLY A 361 20.78 -6.48 14.98
C GLY A 361 21.43 -6.02 13.68
N HIS A 362 20.92 -4.98 13.02
CA HIS A 362 21.34 -4.61 11.65
C HIS A 362 21.94 -3.22 11.52
N GLY A 363 22.24 -2.54 12.64
CA GLY A 363 22.94 -1.24 12.60
C GLY A 363 22.14 -0.13 11.92
N LEU A 364 20.80 -0.20 11.93
CA LEU A 364 19.94 0.77 11.24
C LEU A 364 20.18 2.21 11.69
N LEU A 365 20.39 2.44 12.99
CA LEU A 365 20.58 3.78 13.55
C LEU A 365 21.91 4.43 13.13
N PRO A 366 23.09 3.78 13.29
CA PRO A 366 24.34 4.27 12.71
C PRO A 366 24.27 4.51 11.20
N TRP A 367 23.60 3.60 10.47
CA TRP A 367 23.41 3.76 9.03
C TRP A 367 22.55 5.00 8.72
N LEU A 368 21.43 5.20 9.42
CA LEU A 368 20.54 6.34 9.22
C LEU A 368 21.24 7.67 9.53
N PHE A 369 22.17 7.69 10.48
CA PHE A 369 23.01 8.85 10.76
C PHE A 369 23.89 9.22 9.55
N GLU A 370 24.54 8.24 8.93
CA GLU A 370 25.32 8.48 7.70
C GLU A 370 24.43 8.88 6.52
N VAL A 371 23.21 8.34 6.44
CA VAL A 371 22.21 8.77 5.45
C VAL A 371 21.83 10.24 5.66
N ALA A 372 21.53 10.65 6.88
CA ALA A 372 21.19 12.03 7.22
C ALA A 372 22.35 12.99 6.91
N ARG A 373 23.59 12.59 7.19
CA ARG A 373 24.78 13.41 6.88
C ARG A 373 24.96 13.71 5.39
N ASN A 374 24.53 12.78 4.53
CA ASN A 374 24.64 12.92 3.08
C ASN A 374 23.35 13.46 2.42
N SER A 375 22.35 13.89 3.21
CA SER A 375 21.02 14.21 2.69
C SER A 375 20.98 15.50 1.86
N TYR A 376 21.96 16.40 2.01
CA TYR A 376 22.05 17.66 1.25
C TYR A 376 22.09 17.48 -0.28
N LYS A 377 22.46 16.29 -0.77
CA LYS A 377 22.52 15.97 -2.20
C LYS A 377 21.16 15.62 -2.81
N TYR A 378 20.12 15.48 -1.99
CA TYR A 378 18.85 14.90 -2.41
C TYR A 378 17.66 15.84 -2.15
N GLY A 379 16.57 15.66 -2.89
CA GLY A 379 15.40 16.55 -2.82
C GLY A 379 14.61 16.42 -1.51
N VAL A 380 13.71 17.38 -1.26
CA VAL A 380 12.88 17.47 -0.04
C VAL A 380 12.17 16.16 0.32
N GLN A 381 11.72 15.40 -0.67
CA GLN A 381 11.05 14.10 -0.48
C GLN A 381 11.90 13.09 0.33
N TYR A 382 13.23 13.16 0.25
CA TYR A 382 14.12 12.28 1.02
C TYR A 382 14.10 12.64 2.49
N ILE A 383 14.14 13.94 2.80
CA ILE A 383 14.08 14.44 4.17
C ILE A 383 12.73 14.05 4.79
N GLU A 384 11.63 14.22 4.05
CA GLU A 384 10.30 13.78 4.53
C GLU A 384 10.26 12.30 4.87
N LEU A 385 10.91 11.46 4.05
CA LEU A 385 10.96 10.02 4.28
C LEU A 385 11.83 9.66 5.49
N ILE A 386 12.99 10.33 5.66
CA ILE A 386 13.86 10.14 6.82
C ILE A 386 13.12 10.53 8.10
N VAL A 387 12.40 11.66 8.14
CA VAL A 387 11.62 12.08 9.31
C VAL A 387 10.53 11.04 9.65
N LYS A 388 9.83 10.48 8.65
CA LYS A 388 8.86 9.40 8.85
C LYS A 388 9.49 8.11 9.41
N ILE A 389 10.66 7.75 8.91
CA ILE A 389 11.44 6.60 9.40
C ILE A 389 11.83 6.84 10.87
N MET A 390 12.30 8.05 11.19
CA MET A 390 12.67 8.43 12.56
C MET A 390 11.49 8.36 13.52
N ASP A 391 10.31 8.83 13.12
CA ASP A 391 9.09 8.75 13.93
C ASP A 391 8.73 7.29 14.27
N LYS A 392 8.72 6.41 13.26
CA LYS A 392 8.46 4.97 13.47
C LYS A 392 9.49 4.35 14.41
N ILE A 393 10.77 4.63 14.18
CA ILE A 393 11.85 4.13 15.04
C ILE A 393 11.66 4.62 16.48
N LEU A 394 11.35 5.91 16.69
CA LEU A 394 11.10 6.46 18.02
C LEU A 394 9.94 5.75 18.71
N ASN A 395 8.80 5.60 18.04
CA ASN A 395 7.62 4.91 18.57
C ASN A 395 7.94 3.47 19.00
N ILE A 396 8.83 2.79 18.28
CA ILE A 396 9.28 1.44 18.63
C ILE A 396 10.24 1.47 19.83
N ILE A 397 11.23 2.37 19.83
CA ILE A 397 12.17 2.53 20.95
C ILE A 397 11.44 2.82 22.27
N LEU A 398 10.36 3.61 22.23
CA LEU A 398 9.53 3.89 23.41
C LEU A 398 8.81 2.65 23.95
N ASN A 399 8.54 1.65 23.10
CA ASN A 399 7.83 0.43 23.45
C ASN A 399 8.77 -0.76 23.78
N ILE A 400 10.06 -0.68 23.44
CA ILE A 400 11.04 -1.73 23.76
C ILE A 400 11.25 -1.81 25.28
N LYS A 401 11.18 -3.03 25.82
CA LYS A 401 11.48 -3.31 27.24
C LYS A 401 12.99 -3.41 27.41
N GLY A 402 13.61 -2.48 28.12
CA GLY A 402 15.04 -2.53 28.44
C GLY A 402 15.70 -1.15 28.51
N ASP A 403 17.02 -1.14 28.60
CA ASP A 403 17.79 0.10 28.43
C ASP A 403 17.75 0.51 26.96
N THR A 404 17.14 1.67 26.69
CA THR A 404 16.96 2.23 25.35
C THR A 404 17.71 3.55 25.19
N VAL A 405 18.55 3.93 26.16
CA VAL A 405 19.22 5.22 26.19
C VAL A 405 20.13 5.40 24.97
N HIS A 406 20.89 4.39 24.60
CA HIS A 406 21.78 4.43 23.43
C HIS A 406 21.01 4.58 22.12
N TYR A 407 19.87 3.90 21.96
CA TYR A 407 19.04 4.04 20.77
C TYR A 407 18.46 5.44 20.63
N LYS A 408 17.94 6.01 21.73
CA LYS A 408 17.45 7.38 21.75
C LYS A 408 18.57 8.39 21.45
N LEU A 409 19.78 8.14 21.94
CA LEU A 409 20.92 9.04 21.74
C LEU A 409 21.38 9.04 20.29
N MET A 410 21.45 7.85 19.68
CA MET A 410 21.73 7.74 18.24
C MET A 410 20.64 8.42 17.41
N LEU A 411 19.37 8.22 17.72
CA LEU A 411 18.28 8.87 16.99
C LEU A 411 18.31 10.40 17.16
N LEU A 412 18.70 10.91 18.33
CA LEU A 412 18.92 12.34 18.56
C LEU A 412 20.05 12.87 17.68
N ASN A 413 21.16 12.14 17.54
CA ASN A 413 22.24 12.54 16.63
C ASN A 413 21.78 12.59 15.17
N VAL A 414 20.93 11.65 14.74
CA VAL A 414 20.31 11.70 13.40
C VAL A 414 19.48 12.98 13.24
N ALA A 415 18.63 13.30 14.22
CA ALA A 415 17.78 14.50 14.18
C ALA A 415 18.60 15.78 14.13
N LEU A 416 19.62 15.90 14.98
CA LEU A 416 20.54 17.03 15.01
C LEU A 416 21.39 17.15 13.75
N CYS A 417 21.64 16.05 13.04
CA CYS A 417 22.30 16.09 11.74
C CYS A 417 21.34 16.57 10.64
N LEU A 418 20.06 16.20 10.71
CA LEU A 418 19.07 16.56 9.71
C LEU A 418 18.71 18.06 9.76
N LYS A 419 18.86 18.71 10.93
CA LYS A 419 18.56 20.14 11.12
C LYS A 419 19.22 21.04 10.08
N SER A 420 20.49 20.79 9.74
CA SER A 420 21.28 21.58 8.80
C SER A 420 20.91 21.34 7.33
N HIS A 421 19.98 20.41 7.08
CA HIS A 421 19.53 20.02 5.76
C HIS A 421 18.04 20.31 5.53
N LEU A 422 17.34 20.89 6.50
CA LEU A 422 15.94 21.29 6.34
C LEU A 422 15.82 22.41 5.27
N VAL A 423 14.83 22.27 4.38
CA VAL A 423 14.62 23.18 3.23
C VAL A 423 13.24 23.85 3.35
N LYS A 424 13.12 25.10 2.90
CA LYS A 424 11.87 25.91 3.00
C LYS A 424 10.62 25.24 2.43
N ASN A 425 10.77 24.37 1.42
CA ASN A 425 9.64 23.70 0.75
C ASN A 425 9.15 22.44 1.47
N ILE A 426 9.57 22.20 2.72
CA ILE A 426 9.11 21.06 3.52
C ILE A 426 7.63 21.23 3.89
N LYS A 427 6.86 20.14 3.88
CA LYS A 427 5.48 20.17 4.38
C LYS A 427 5.45 20.50 5.88
N ILE A 428 4.53 21.37 6.27
CA ILE A 428 4.34 21.81 7.66
C ILE A 428 4.07 20.61 8.58
N GLY A 429 3.25 19.65 8.14
CA GLY A 429 3.05 18.40 8.89
C GLY A 429 4.32 17.59 9.13
N THR A 430 5.25 17.53 8.16
CA THR A 430 6.55 16.87 8.34
C THR A 430 7.44 17.63 9.32
N PHE A 431 7.46 18.97 9.23
CA PHE A 431 8.21 19.81 10.16
C PHE A 431 7.69 19.64 11.59
N THR A 432 6.37 19.64 11.77
CA THR A 432 5.72 19.37 13.06
C THR A 432 6.12 18.01 13.61
N LEU A 433 6.14 16.97 12.78
CA LEU A 433 6.59 15.63 13.15
C LEU A 433 8.05 15.63 13.62
N TYR A 434 8.94 16.33 12.89
CA TYR A 434 10.35 16.48 13.27
C TYR A 434 10.52 17.15 14.65
N ILE A 435 9.77 18.22 14.91
CA ILE A 435 9.79 18.92 16.20
C ILE A 435 9.29 18.02 17.33
N ASN A 436 8.21 17.27 17.10
CA ASN A 436 7.67 16.32 18.08
C ASN A 436 8.66 15.19 18.42
N ILE A 437 9.41 14.70 17.42
CA ILE A 437 10.49 13.72 17.61
C ILE A 437 11.56 14.30 18.54
N LEU A 438 12.06 15.51 18.24
CA LEU A 438 13.07 16.18 19.06
C LEU A 438 12.59 16.40 20.49
N GLN A 439 11.35 16.87 20.67
CA GLN A 439 10.78 17.11 21.99
C GLN A 439 10.71 15.82 22.80
N THR A 440 10.23 14.74 22.19
CA THR A 440 10.11 13.44 22.85
C THR A 440 11.47 12.86 23.24
N LEU A 441 12.49 13.07 22.41
CA LEU A 441 13.87 12.68 22.71
C LEU A 441 14.45 13.50 23.88
N LEU A 442 14.18 14.81 23.94
CA LEU A 442 14.65 15.70 25.00
C LEU A 442 14.06 15.41 26.39
N LEU A 443 12.83 14.89 26.47
CA LEU A 443 12.21 14.48 27.74
C LEU A 443 13.01 13.37 28.46
N SER A 444 13.86 12.63 27.75
CA SER A 444 14.66 11.56 28.33
C SER A 444 15.82 12.14 29.16
N LYS A 445 15.90 11.76 30.45
CA LYS A 445 16.82 12.34 31.46
C LYS A 445 18.32 12.36 31.08
N CYS A 446 18.77 11.54 30.12
CA CYS A 446 20.17 11.40 29.72
C CYS A 446 20.58 12.32 28.55
N MET A 447 19.64 12.97 27.87
CA MET A 447 19.92 13.76 26.63
C MET A 447 20.32 15.22 26.89
N LYS A 448 20.44 15.59 28.16
CA LYS A 448 20.54 16.97 28.67
C LYS A 448 21.84 17.71 28.31
N VAL A 449 22.86 17.00 27.85
CA VAL A 449 24.21 17.57 27.61
C VAL A 449 24.50 17.77 26.12
N ILE A 450 23.73 17.13 25.23
CA ILE A 450 24.07 17.02 23.80
C ILE A 450 23.44 18.15 22.97
N VAL A 451 22.26 18.63 23.37
CA VAL A 451 21.56 19.71 22.64
C VAL A 451 22.01 21.06 23.19
N THR A 452 22.97 21.68 22.50
CA THR A 452 23.47 23.03 22.81
C THR A 452 22.46 24.12 22.45
N LYS A 453 22.65 25.31 23.03
CA LYS A 453 21.87 26.51 22.68
C LYS A 453 21.95 26.85 21.18
N GLU A 454 23.11 26.60 20.56
CA GLU A 454 23.34 26.78 19.12
C GLU A 454 22.39 25.93 18.26
N HIS A 455 22.18 24.67 18.64
CA HIS A 455 21.24 23.79 17.94
C HIS A 455 19.81 24.32 18.01
N MET A 456 19.40 24.87 19.16
CA MET A 456 18.08 25.45 19.34
C MET A 456 17.91 26.75 18.54
N THR A 457 18.96 27.58 18.47
CA THR A 457 18.92 28.81 17.66
C THR A 457 18.82 28.52 16.17
N GLU A 458 19.52 27.51 15.64
CA GLU A 458 19.40 27.10 14.23
C GLU A 458 17.99 26.61 13.89
N ILE A 459 17.37 25.82 14.78
CA ILE A 459 16.01 25.34 14.61
C ILE A 459 15.02 26.52 14.61
N LEU A 460 15.20 27.51 15.50
CA LEU A 460 14.34 28.71 15.52
C LEU A 460 14.52 29.57 14.26
N GLU A 461 15.75 29.76 13.79
CA GLU A 461 16.02 30.52 12.57
C GLU A 461 15.34 29.88 11.35
N PHE A 462 15.40 28.54 11.25
CA PHE A 462 14.65 27.81 10.22
C PHE A 462 13.14 27.95 10.42
N SER A 463 12.65 27.86 11.66
CA SER A 463 11.22 27.99 11.98
C SER A 463 10.67 29.36 11.60
N LYS A 464 11.43 30.42 11.84
CA LYS A 464 11.08 31.80 11.48
C LYS A 464 10.91 31.96 9.97
N ASN A 465 11.79 31.31 9.20
CA ASN A 465 11.69 31.29 7.74
C ASN A 465 10.46 30.51 7.21
N LEU A 466 9.83 29.66 8.02
CA LEU A 466 8.74 28.77 7.61
C LEU A 466 7.37 29.19 8.17
N LEU A 467 7.32 29.72 9.39
CA LEU A 467 6.10 30.02 10.16
C LEU A 467 5.88 31.53 10.40
N ASP A 468 6.80 32.38 9.90
CA ASP A 468 6.92 33.85 10.00
C ASP A 468 7.01 34.43 11.43
N ASP A 469 6.08 34.07 12.32
CA ASP A 469 5.95 34.61 13.67
C ASP A 469 6.30 33.57 14.74
N VAL A 470 7.48 33.75 15.34
CA VAL A 470 8.13 32.84 16.31
C VAL A 470 8.72 33.64 17.50
N ASP A 471 8.33 34.91 17.66
CA ASP A 471 8.97 35.85 18.60
C ASP A 471 8.87 35.38 20.07
N GLU A 472 7.74 34.76 20.46
CA GLU A 472 7.57 34.17 21.79
C GLU A 472 8.62 33.08 22.08
N CYS A 473 9.00 32.28 21.07
CA CYS A 473 10.02 31.23 21.24
C CYS A 473 11.45 31.81 21.31
N GLU A 474 11.72 32.91 20.60
CA GLU A 474 13.00 33.63 20.72
C GLU A 474 13.15 34.25 22.11
N ASP A 475 12.09 34.85 22.63
CA ASP A 475 12.05 35.42 23.98
C ASP A 475 12.24 34.34 25.06
N MET A 476 11.62 33.16 24.89
CA MET A 476 11.80 32.02 25.78
C MET A 476 13.24 31.51 25.85
N LEU A 477 13.99 31.51 24.73
CA LEU A 477 15.41 31.14 24.70
C LEU A 477 16.33 32.23 25.28
N ARG A 478 15.90 33.51 25.25
CA ARG A 478 16.70 34.64 25.73
C ARG A 478 16.51 34.93 27.21
N PHE A 479 15.28 34.91 27.69
CA PHE A 479 14.90 35.38 29.02
C PHE A 479 14.46 34.25 29.97
N GLY A 480 14.40 33.01 29.48
CA GLY A 480 13.95 31.86 30.27
C GLY A 480 12.43 31.74 30.32
N CYS A 481 11.95 30.70 31.03
CA CYS A 481 10.54 30.27 31.00
C CYS A 481 9.70 30.75 32.20
N GLU A 482 10.19 31.71 33.00
CA GLU A 482 9.56 32.08 34.28
C GLU A 482 8.15 32.70 34.15
N TYR A 483 7.81 33.26 32.99
CA TYR A 483 6.55 34.00 32.77
C TYR A 483 5.62 33.39 31.71
N VAL A 484 5.95 32.22 31.15
CA VAL A 484 5.13 31.62 30.08
C VAL A 484 4.09 30.67 30.66
N THR A 485 2.81 31.05 30.56
CA THR A 485 1.67 30.22 30.95
C THR A 485 1.52 29.03 30.00
N LYS A 486 1.25 27.84 30.55
CA LYS A 486 0.95 26.63 29.78
C LYS A 486 -0.43 26.79 29.14
N VAL A 487 -0.50 27.10 27.85
CA VAL A 487 -1.79 27.18 27.14
C VAL A 487 -2.30 25.76 26.90
N HIS A 488 -3.52 25.47 27.39
CA HIS A 488 -4.26 24.26 27.04
C HIS A 488 -4.76 24.40 25.61
N CYS A 489 -4.40 23.45 24.75
CA CYS A 489 -4.76 23.43 23.33
C CYS A 489 -6.28 23.43 23.15
N LEU A 490 -6.80 24.43 22.43
CA LEU A 490 -8.07 24.31 21.71
C LEU A 490 -7.78 23.57 20.40
N ASN A 491 -8.65 22.63 20.02
CA ASN A 491 -8.58 21.90 18.76
C ASN A 491 -8.77 22.87 17.58
N ASN A 492 -7.69 23.51 17.13
CA ASN A 492 -7.68 24.31 15.92
C ASN A 492 -7.20 23.44 14.75
N ASN A 493 -7.94 23.48 13.64
CA ASN A 493 -7.67 22.73 12.42
C ASN A 493 -6.56 23.37 11.55
N ASP A 494 -5.84 24.38 12.06
CA ASP A 494 -4.78 25.07 11.33
C ASP A 494 -3.42 24.40 11.55
N GLU A 495 -2.85 23.83 10.50
CA GLU A 495 -1.54 23.14 10.53
C GLU A 495 -0.41 24.07 11.01
N ILE A 496 -0.49 25.37 10.73
CA ILE A 496 0.53 26.35 11.11
C ILE A 496 0.52 26.57 12.63
N GLU A 497 -0.67 26.68 13.24
CA GLU A 497 -0.79 26.83 14.69
C GLU A 497 -0.34 25.57 15.43
N VAL A 498 -0.64 24.39 14.91
CA VAL A 498 -0.15 23.12 15.47
C VAL A 498 1.38 23.06 15.43
N ALA A 499 2.00 23.51 14.33
CA ALA A 499 3.44 23.59 14.21
C ALA A 499 4.06 24.58 15.21
N LYS A 500 3.48 25.79 15.34
CA LYS A 500 3.92 26.80 16.32
C LYS A 500 3.83 26.29 17.76
N ASN A 501 2.73 25.63 18.11
CA ASN A 501 2.53 25.05 19.44
C ASN A 501 3.54 23.94 19.75
N SER A 502 3.84 23.09 18.76
CA SER A 502 4.84 22.03 18.89
C SER A 502 6.24 22.64 19.12
N LEU A 503 6.59 23.69 18.39
CA LEU A 503 7.86 24.41 18.54
C LEU A 503 7.99 25.07 19.91
N ARG A 504 6.94 25.76 20.37
CA ARG A 504 6.90 26.35 21.71
C ARG A 504 7.10 25.29 22.79
N THR A 505 6.47 24.13 22.63
CA THR A 505 6.60 23.03 23.59
C THR A 505 8.01 22.44 23.59
N LEU A 506 8.66 22.35 22.43
CA LEU A 506 10.08 21.97 22.32
C LEU A 506 10.99 22.94 23.08
N VAL A 507 10.85 24.25 22.83
CA VAL A 507 11.67 25.30 23.48
C VAL A 507 11.44 25.31 24.99
N TRP A 508 10.18 25.24 25.42
CA TRP A 508 9.82 25.14 26.84
C TRP A 508 10.47 23.93 27.50
N THR A 509 10.41 22.77 26.84
CA THR A 509 11.02 21.53 27.33
C THR A 509 12.52 21.72 27.51
N TRP A 510 13.22 22.28 26.50
CA TRP A 510 14.65 22.57 26.59
C TRP A 510 15.01 23.56 27.70
N CYS A 511 14.32 24.71 27.81
CA CYS A 511 14.60 25.74 28.82
C CYS A 511 14.37 25.24 30.26
N ILE A 512 13.30 24.48 30.53
CA ILE A 512 13.10 23.85 31.85
C ILE A 512 14.25 22.90 32.19
N HIS A 513 14.81 22.24 31.18
CA HIS A 513 15.93 21.31 31.36
C HIS A 513 17.25 22.03 31.62
N GLU A 514 17.48 23.22 31.06
CA GLU A 514 18.67 24.08 31.31
C GLU A 514 18.66 24.69 32.73
N VAL A 515 17.51 25.21 33.20
CA VAL A 515 17.37 25.79 34.55
C VAL A 515 17.65 24.78 35.68
N LYS A 516 17.40 23.49 35.44
CA LYS A 516 17.75 22.42 36.40
C LYS A 516 19.23 22.06 36.43
N GLN A 517 20.03 22.45 35.42
CA GLN A 517 21.48 22.24 35.42
C GLN A 517 22.24 23.33 36.17
N ASN A 518 21.74 24.58 36.18
CA ASN A 518 22.38 25.69 36.92
C ASN A 518 22.11 25.67 38.44
N ASN A 519 21.23 24.77 38.92
CA ASN A 519 20.84 24.63 40.32
C ASN A 519 21.35 23.32 40.98
N ILE A 520 22.32 22.63 40.36
CA ILE A 520 23.07 21.49 40.90
C ILE A 520 24.54 21.86 40.86
#